data_AF-A0A212L5P2-F1
#
_entry.id   AF-A0A212L5P2-F1
#
_cell.length_a   1.000
_cell.length_b   1.000
_cell.length_c   1.000
_cell.angle_alpha   90.00
_cell.angle_beta   90.00
_cell.angle_gamma   90.00
#
_symmetry.space_group_name_H-M   'P 1'
#
loop_
_entity.id
_entity.type
_entity.pdbx_description
1 polymer ?
#
loop_
_entity_poly.entity_id
_entity_poly.type
_entity_poly.pdbx_seq_one_letter_code
_entity_poly.pdbx_strand_id
1 'polypeptide(L)'
;MPTGNMLKPWPLLAGYICLSGGAFALWVPILGLLPLPVLPCAFVARRIAMARQDIVAAEHARWQLRTFWLLFLLLVTLMGLFAAVGIVFSEAAVLDLVEGIGDAYSANQIDMGVVLERFWAIGEIRYFTWAGLLWLVLAQVWPLKRILQGIWALFAGCVPTGPGRGVKCLALVVAFAVQGGILAFILGT
;
A
#
# COMPACT_ATOMS: atom_id res chain seq x y z
N MET A 1 -12.21 7.31 -33.78
CA MET A 1 -12.86 6.89 -32.52
C MET A 1 -13.43 8.14 -31.86
N PRO A 2 -14.73 8.21 -31.54
CA PRO A 2 -15.28 9.45 -31.00
C PRO A 2 -14.82 9.63 -29.55
N THR A 3 -13.97 10.63 -29.34
CA THR A 3 -13.46 11.13 -28.05
C THR A 3 -14.51 12.02 -27.36
N GLY A 4 -15.76 11.55 -27.29
CA GLY A 4 -16.86 12.28 -26.66
C GLY A 4 -17.25 11.59 -25.36
N ASN A 5 -17.08 12.28 -24.23
CA ASN A 5 -17.52 11.92 -22.87
C ASN A 5 -16.60 11.08 -21.97
N MET A 6 -15.29 11.00 -22.24
CA MET A 6 -14.38 10.50 -21.20
C MET A 6 -14.42 11.44 -19.98
N LEU A 7 -14.58 10.86 -18.78
CA LEU A 7 -14.35 11.60 -17.55
C LEU A 7 -12.92 12.15 -17.60
N LYS A 8 -12.71 13.44 -17.29
CA LYS A 8 -11.35 14.02 -17.27
C LYS A 8 -10.43 13.11 -16.43
N PRO A 9 -9.18 12.86 -16.84
CA PRO A 9 -8.29 11.92 -16.14
C PRO A 9 -7.89 12.42 -14.74
N TRP A 10 -7.98 13.73 -14.49
CA TRP A 10 -7.58 14.40 -13.26
C TRP A 10 -8.19 13.85 -11.96
N PRO A 11 -9.53 13.66 -11.82
CA PRO A 11 -10.12 13.02 -10.63
C PRO A 11 -9.61 11.60 -10.38
N LEU A 12 -9.36 10.82 -11.44
CA LEU A 12 -8.81 9.48 -11.29
C LEU A 12 -7.33 9.55 -10.90
N LEU A 13 -6.55 10.45 -11.50
CA LEU A 13 -5.15 10.66 -11.11
C LEU A 13 -5.02 11.07 -9.65
N ALA A 14 -5.88 11.99 -9.17
CA ALA A 14 -5.92 12.39 -7.76
C ALA A 14 -6.17 11.19 -6.83
N GLY A 15 -7.10 10.29 -7.19
CA GLY A 15 -7.32 9.05 -6.45
C GLY A 15 -6.08 8.16 -6.37
N TYR A 16 -5.30 8.05 -7.46
CA TYR A 16 -4.05 7.29 -7.46
C TYR A 16 -2.95 7.94 -6.61
N ILE A 17 -2.87 9.28 -6.60
CA ILE A 17 -1.94 10.03 -5.75
C ILE A 17 -2.31 9.81 -4.28
N CYS A 18 -3.59 9.88 -3.92
CA CYS A 18 -4.06 9.58 -2.57
C CYS A 18 -3.72 8.14 -2.13
N LEU A 19 -3.89 7.16 -3.03
CA LEU A 19 -3.49 5.77 -2.75
C LEU A 19 -1.98 5.61 -2.59
N SER A 20 -1.18 6.40 -3.30
CA SER A 20 0.29 6.34 -3.18
C SER A 20 0.75 6.75 -1.79
N GLY A 21 0.09 7.72 -1.15
CA GLY A 21 0.34 8.05 0.26
C GLY A 21 0.24 6.83 1.17
N GLY A 22 -0.79 5.99 0.99
CA GLY A 22 -0.93 4.74 1.75
C GLY A 22 0.19 3.73 1.52
N ALA A 23 0.78 3.69 0.32
CA ALA A 23 1.91 2.82 0.02
C ALA A 23 3.23 3.28 0.69
N PHE A 24 3.28 4.53 1.16
CA PHE A 24 4.40 5.10 1.91
C PHE A 24 4.09 5.27 3.41
N ALA A 25 2.95 4.77 3.89
CA ALA A 25 2.56 4.90 5.30
C ALA A 25 3.54 4.24 6.28
N LEU A 26 4.33 3.25 5.82
CA LEU A 26 5.38 2.61 6.62
C LEU A 26 6.66 3.44 6.75
N TRP A 27 6.80 4.50 5.96
CA TRP A 27 7.91 5.44 6.10
C TRP A 27 7.45 6.71 6.81
N VAL A 28 6.22 7.13 6.51
CA VAL A 28 5.61 8.33 7.05
C VAL A 28 4.18 7.99 7.49
N PRO A 29 3.96 7.62 8.78
CA PRO A 29 2.68 7.12 9.28
C PRO A 29 1.48 8.04 8.99
N ILE A 30 1.69 9.36 8.98
CA ILE A 30 0.62 10.33 8.69
C ILE A 30 0.03 10.16 7.27
N LEU A 31 0.79 9.59 6.33
CA LEU A 31 0.28 9.30 4.98
C LEU A 31 -0.70 8.13 4.94
N GLY A 32 -0.81 7.34 6.01
CA GLY A 32 -1.78 6.25 6.12
C GLY A 32 -3.25 6.68 6.04
N LEU A 33 -3.54 7.96 6.28
CA LEU A 33 -4.89 8.53 6.20
C LEU A 33 -5.26 9.01 4.79
N LEU A 34 -4.28 9.25 3.91
CA LEU A 34 -4.51 9.74 2.54
C LEU A 34 -5.39 8.84 1.66
N PRO A 35 -5.36 7.49 1.81
CA PRO A 35 -6.26 6.61 1.06
C PRO A 35 -7.74 6.74 1.42
N LEU A 36 -8.09 7.25 2.61
CA LEU A 36 -9.49 7.32 3.08
C LEU A 36 -10.44 8.08 2.14
N PRO A 37 -10.12 9.31 1.66
CA PRO A 37 -10.99 10.02 0.71
C PRO A 37 -11.21 9.28 -0.61
N VAL A 38 -10.38 8.28 -0.96
CA VAL A 38 -10.54 7.51 -2.20
C VAL A 38 -11.82 6.68 -2.19
N LEU A 39 -12.32 6.24 -1.04
CA LEU A 39 -13.57 5.49 -0.93
C LEU A 39 -14.77 6.25 -1.50
N PRO A 40 -15.15 7.43 -0.96
CA PRO A 40 -16.26 8.20 -1.49
C PRO A 40 -15.97 8.72 -2.90
N CYS A 41 -14.75 9.18 -3.19
CA CYS A 41 -14.39 9.71 -4.50
C CYS A 41 -14.46 8.66 -5.62
N ALA A 42 -13.88 7.47 -5.42
CA ALA A 42 -13.92 6.41 -6.42
C ALA A 42 -15.33 5.82 -6.56
N PHE A 43 -16.12 5.76 -5.48
CA PHE A 43 -17.52 5.34 -5.56
C PHE A 43 -18.36 6.30 -6.41
N VAL A 44 -18.24 7.61 -6.17
CA VAL A 44 -18.92 8.64 -6.95
C VAL A 44 -18.42 8.66 -8.39
N ALA A 45 -17.10 8.60 -8.62
CA ALA A 45 -16.52 8.54 -9.96
C ALA A 45 -17.05 7.35 -10.76
N ARG A 46 -17.19 6.17 -10.13
CA ARG A 46 -17.81 5.00 -10.76
C ARG A 46 -19.27 5.25 -11.14
N ARG A 47 -20.08 5.84 -10.26
CA ARG A 47 -21.50 6.16 -10.54
C ARG A 47 -21.62 7.09 -11.75
N ILE A 48 -20.80 8.15 -11.79
CA ILE A 48 -20.78 9.12 -12.90
C ILE A 48 -20.30 8.46 -14.20
N ALA A 49 -19.24 7.65 -14.15
CA ALA A 49 -18.71 6.95 -15.31
C ALA A 49 -19.75 5.97 -15.91
N MET A 50 -20.46 5.22 -15.06
CA MET A 50 -21.53 4.33 -15.52
C MET A 50 -22.70 5.11 -16.14
N ALA A 51 -23.07 6.26 -15.57
CA ALA A 51 -24.11 7.14 -16.14
C ALA A 51 -23.71 7.72 -17.52
N ARG A 52 -22.40 7.89 -17.75
CA ARG A 52 -21.83 8.35 -19.03
C ARG A 52 -21.45 7.22 -19.99
N GLN A 53 -21.71 5.96 -19.61
CA GLN A 53 -21.26 4.75 -20.34
C GLN A 53 -19.74 4.69 -20.58
N ASP A 54 -18.94 5.35 -19.73
CA ASP A 54 -17.48 5.35 -19.77
C ASP A 54 -16.93 4.13 -19.00
N ILE A 55 -16.76 3.03 -19.74
CA ILE A 55 -16.31 1.74 -19.20
C ILE A 55 -14.89 1.84 -18.64
N VAL A 56 -14.02 2.64 -19.27
CA VAL A 56 -12.61 2.78 -18.88
C VAL A 56 -12.53 3.50 -17.53
N ALA A 57 -13.21 4.64 -17.38
CA ALA A 57 -13.24 5.36 -16.11
C ALA A 57 -13.89 4.55 -14.98
N ALA A 58 -14.95 3.78 -15.28
CA ALA A 58 -15.57 2.90 -14.31
C ALA A 58 -14.61 1.80 -13.80
N GLU A 59 -13.75 1.27 -14.69
CA GLU A 59 -12.78 0.24 -14.30
C GLU A 59 -11.58 0.82 -13.53
N HIS A 60 -11.14 2.03 -13.84
CA HIS A 60 -10.17 2.74 -12.99
C HIS A 60 -10.70 2.98 -11.58
N ALA A 61 -11.95 3.42 -11.44
CA ALA A 61 -12.57 3.61 -10.14
C ALA A 61 -12.71 2.28 -9.35
N ARG A 62 -13.09 1.18 -10.03
CA ARG A 62 -13.10 -0.16 -9.42
C ARG A 62 -11.70 -0.61 -9.02
N TRP A 63 -10.69 -0.32 -9.84
CA TRP A 63 -9.31 -0.66 -9.54
C TRP A 63 -8.77 0.09 -8.33
N GLN A 64 -9.10 1.38 -8.19
CA GLN A 64 -8.77 2.20 -7.01
C GLN A 64 -9.42 1.63 -5.74
N LEU A 65 -10.72 1.31 -5.78
CA LEU A 65 -11.41 0.67 -4.66
C LEU A 65 -10.76 -0.66 -4.28
N ARG A 66 -10.43 -1.52 -5.25
CA ARG A 66 -9.73 -2.78 -4.98
C ARG A 66 -8.31 -2.59 -4.42
N THR A 67 -7.67 -1.47 -4.73
CA THR A 67 -6.34 -1.14 -4.21
C THR A 67 -6.44 -0.59 -2.79
N PHE A 68 -7.46 0.21 -2.49
CA PHE A 68 -7.81 0.60 -1.13
C PHE A 68 -8.08 -0.63 -0.25
N TRP A 69 -8.95 -1.55 -0.69
CA TRP A 69 -9.25 -2.78 0.05
C TRP A 69 -8.03 -3.66 0.25
N LEU A 70 -7.09 -3.67 -0.70
CA LEU A 70 -5.82 -4.36 -0.53
C LEU A 70 -4.99 -3.73 0.59
N LEU A 71 -4.85 -2.40 0.61
CA LEU A 71 -4.15 -1.69 1.70
C LEU A 71 -4.81 -1.98 3.05
N PHE A 72 -6.13 -1.96 3.12
CA PHE A 72 -6.89 -2.29 4.31
C PHE A 72 -6.66 -3.74 4.77
N LEU A 73 -6.69 -4.70 3.83
CA LEU A 73 -6.45 -6.11 4.15
C LEU A 73 -5.02 -6.35 4.65
N LEU A 74 -4.04 -5.65 4.08
CA LEU A 74 -2.67 -5.68 4.57
C LEU A 74 -2.59 -5.14 6.00
N LEU A 75 -3.25 -4.01 6.30
CA LEU A 75 -3.33 -3.49 7.67
C LEU A 75 -3.97 -4.49 8.64
N VAL A 76 -5.10 -5.11 8.27
CA VAL A 76 -5.75 -6.14 9.09
C VAL A 76 -4.84 -7.35 9.31
N THR A 77 -4.08 -7.75 8.29
CA THR A 77 -3.12 -8.86 8.40
C THR A 77 -1.99 -8.51 9.36
N LEU A 78 -1.52 -7.26 9.37
CA LEU A 78 -0.54 -6.79 10.35
C LEU A 78 -1.10 -6.85 11.77
N MET A 79 -2.32 -6.34 11.98
CA MET A 79 -2.99 -6.44 13.28
C MET A 79 -3.15 -7.90 13.72
N GLY A 80 -3.49 -8.80 12.79
CA GLY A 80 -3.57 -10.23 13.05
C GLY A 80 -2.22 -10.86 13.43
N LEU A 81 -1.11 -10.43 12.82
CA LEU A 81 0.24 -10.86 13.19
C LEU A 81 0.56 -10.45 14.63
N PHE A 82 0.32 -9.19 15.01
CA PHE A 82 0.53 -8.72 16.38
C PHE A 82 -0.39 -9.42 17.39
N ALA A 83 -1.67 -9.61 17.07
CA ALA A 83 -2.59 -10.33 17.92
C ALA A 83 -2.17 -11.80 18.13
N ALA A 84 -1.67 -12.45 17.07
CA ALA A 84 -1.15 -13.81 17.17
C ALA A 84 0.12 -13.89 18.03
N VAL A 85 1.01 -12.90 17.96
CA VAL A 85 2.15 -12.80 18.88
C VAL A 85 1.65 -12.73 20.33
N GLY A 86 0.67 -11.88 20.64
CA GLY A 86 0.13 -11.76 21.99
C GLY A 86 -0.62 -13.00 22.50
N ILE A 87 -1.23 -13.79 21.61
CA ILE A 87 -1.88 -15.06 21.99
C ILE A 87 -0.85 -16.16 22.23
N VAL A 88 0.19 -16.25 21.38
CA VAL A 88 1.20 -17.32 21.44
C VAL A 88 2.22 -17.07 22.54
N PHE A 89 2.64 -15.82 22.72
CA PHE A 89 3.58 -15.38 23.74
C PHE A 89 2.84 -14.54 24.78
N SER A 90 2.11 -15.22 25.67
CA SER A 90 1.42 -14.58 26.80
C SER A 90 2.36 -14.21 27.95
N GLU A 91 3.67 -14.43 27.79
CA GLU A 91 4.68 -14.00 28.75
C GLU A 91 4.83 -12.47 28.69
N ALA A 92 4.55 -11.81 29.82
CA ALA A 92 4.54 -10.35 29.92
C ALA A 92 5.82 -9.72 29.37
N ALA A 93 7.00 -10.32 29.57
CA ALA A 93 8.28 -9.78 29.12
C ALA A 93 8.43 -9.70 27.59
N VAL A 94 7.93 -10.71 26.85
CA VAL A 94 8.01 -10.71 25.37
C VAL A 94 6.98 -9.77 24.79
N LEU A 95 5.78 -9.73 25.37
CA LEU A 95 4.71 -8.84 24.94
C LEU A 95 5.09 -7.36 25.17
N ASP A 96 5.64 -7.02 26.34
CA ASP A 96 6.11 -5.67 26.68
C ASP A 96 7.21 -5.18 25.72
N LEU A 97 8.11 -6.08 25.30
CA LEU A 97 9.15 -5.77 24.31
C LEU A 97 8.55 -5.45 22.94
N VAL A 98 7.58 -6.25 22.48
CA VAL A 98 6.91 -6.08 21.19
C VAL A 98 6.08 -4.78 21.17
N GLU A 99 5.33 -4.51 22.24
CA GLU A 99 4.54 -3.30 22.41
C GLU A 99 5.45 -2.06 22.48
N GLY A 100 6.53 -2.11 23.27
CA GLY A 100 7.50 -1.01 23.37
C GLY A 100 8.19 -0.68 22.05
N ILE A 101 8.46 -1.68 21.19
CA ILE A 101 8.97 -1.43 19.83
C ILE A 101 7.89 -0.74 18.97
N GLY A 102 6.64 -1.21 19.04
CA GLY A 102 5.51 -0.63 18.30
C GLY A 102 5.23 0.83 18.69
N ASP A 103 5.28 1.13 19.99
CA ASP A 103 5.08 2.47 20.53
C ASP A 103 6.21 3.42 20.14
N ALA A 104 7.47 2.99 20.25
CA ALA A 104 8.61 3.79 19.82
C ALA A 104 8.56 4.10 18.32
N TYR A 105 8.12 3.16 17.50
CA TYR A 105 7.92 3.38 16.06
C TYR A 105 6.78 4.35 15.80
N SER A 106 5.65 4.19 16.49
CA SER A 106 4.48 5.08 16.35
C SER A 106 4.76 6.50 16.83
N ALA A 107 5.61 6.64 17.85
CA ALA A 107 6.13 7.92 18.34
C ALA A 107 7.24 8.50 17.46
N ASN A 108 7.57 7.86 16.33
CA ASN A 108 8.61 8.27 15.38
C ASN A 108 10.01 8.41 16.04
N GLN A 109 10.26 7.61 17.08
CA GLN A 109 11.54 7.55 17.82
C GLN A 109 12.51 6.53 17.23
N ILE A 110 11.99 5.50 16.53
CA ILE A 110 12.78 4.49 15.85
C ILE A 110 12.25 4.28 14.43
N ASP A 111 13.17 4.07 13.49
CA ASP A 111 12.82 3.76 12.10
C ASP A 111 12.50 2.28 11.89
N MET A 112 11.87 1.99 10.76
CA MET A 112 11.47 0.63 10.39
C MET A 112 12.66 -0.36 10.31
N GLY A 113 13.87 0.13 10.03
CA GLY A 113 15.10 -0.69 10.06
C GLY A 113 15.46 -1.15 11.47
N VAL A 114 15.40 -0.25 12.45
CA VAL A 114 15.66 -0.53 13.87
C VAL A 114 14.57 -1.42 14.46
N VAL A 115 13.32 -1.23 14.03
CA VAL A 115 12.20 -2.11 14.38
C VAL A 115 12.49 -3.56 13.98
N LEU A 116 12.94 -3.77 12.73
CA LEU A 116 13.32 -5.09 12.22
C LEU A 116 14.48 -5.72 13.02
N GLU A 117 15.52 -4.93 13.31
CA GLU A 117 16.67 -5.39 14.08
C GLU A 117 16.25 -5.86 15.48
N ARG A 118 15.42 -5.06 16.17
CA ARG A 118 14.90 -5.40 17.50
C ARG A 118 14.00 -6.62 17.48
N PHE A 119 13.12 -6.76 16.48
CA PHE A 119 12.31 -7.97 16.30
C PHE A 119 13.15 -9.20 15.94
N TRP A 120 14.30 -9.03 15.29
CA TRP A 120 15.20 -10.14 14.95
C TRP A 120 16.04 -10.61 16.14
N ALA A 121 16.36 -9.69 17.06
CA ALA A 121 17.07 -9.99 18.30
C ALA A 121 16.26 -10.86 19.28
N ILE A 122 14.93 -10.81 19.20
CA ILE A 122 14.04 -11.66 19.98
C ILE A 122 13.97 -13.04 19.31
N GLY A 123 14.75 -13.99 19.84
CA GLY A 123 14.87 -15.33 19.26
C GLY A 123 13.57 -16.13 19.21
N GLU A 124 12.67 -15.90 20.17
CA GLU A 124 11.41 -16.64 20.34
C GLU A 124 10.38 -16.33 19.24
N ILE A 125 10.37 -15.10 18.73
CA ILE A 125 9.39 -14.66 17.72
C ILE A 125 9.90 -14.78 16.29
N ARG A 126 11.03 -15.47 16.04
CA ARG A 126 11.67 -15.55 14.71
C ARG A 126 10.72 -15.91 13.56
N TYR A 127 9.77 -16.82 13.79
CA TYR A 127 8.76 -17.16 12.78
C TYR A 127 7.82 -15.98 12.47
N PHE A 128 7.45 -15.20 13.48
CA PHE A 128 6.67 -13.97 13.32
C PHE A 128 7.50 -12.85 12.68
N THR A 129 8.80 -12.76 12.97
CA THR A 129 9.69 -11.81 12.31
C THR A 129 9.79 -12.12 10.81
N TRP A 130 9.91 -13.38 10.41
CA TRP A 130 9.85 -13.79 9.00
C TRP A 130 8.50 -13.47 8.34
N ALA A 131 7.39 -13.73 9.02
CA ALA A 131 6.06 -13.38 8.53
C ALA A 131 5.89 -11.86 8.38
N GLY A 132 6.41 -11.08 9.34
CA GLY A 132 6.46 -9.62 9.30
C GLY A 132 7.32 -9.09 8.16
N LEU A 133 8.47 -9.70 7.88
CA LEU A 133 9.32 -9.38 6.74
C LEU A 133 8.62 -9.63 5.40
N LEU A 134 7.98 -10.78 5.25
CA LEU A 134 7.19 -11.10 4.06
C LEU A 134 6.05 -10.09 3.89
N TRP A 135 5.33 -9.81 4.98
CA TRP A 135 4.27 -8.82 5.00
C TRP A 135 4.79 -7.42 4.62
N LEU A 136 5.95 -7.01 5.13
CA LEU A 136 6.58 -5.73 4.84
C LEU A 136 6.85 -5.57 3.34
N VAL A 137 7.45 -6.58 2.70
CA VAL A 137 7.72 -6.58 1.26
C VAL A 137 6.41 -6.49 0.47
N LEU A 138 5.39 -7.26 0.87
CA LEU A 138 4.08 -7.22 0.22
C LEU A 138 3.42 -5.84 0.37
N ALA A 139 3.46 -5.25 1.56
CA ALA A 139 2.83 -3.97 1.87
C ALA A 139 3.48 -2.81 1.12
N GLN A 140 4.80 -2.83 0.94
CA GLN A 140 5.51 -1.77 0.21
C GLN A 140 5.35 -1.89 -1.31
N VAL A 141 5.46 -3.10 -1.85
CA VAL A 141 5.62 -3.31 -3.30
C VAL A 141 4.27 -3.54 -3.98
N TRP A 142 3.36 -4.29 -3.38
CA TRP A 142 2.13 -4.70 -4.05
C TRP A 142 1.16 -3.54 -4.31
N PRO A 143 0.81 -2.70 -3.33
CA PRO A 143 -0.04 -1.54 -3.57
C PRO A 143 0.59 -0.58 -4.57
N LEU A 144 1.88 -0.28 -4.42
CA LEU A 144 2.62 0.64 -5.29
C LEU A 144 2.63 0.17 -6.74
N LYS A 145 2.89 -1.12 -6.98
CA LYS A 145 2.79 -1.74 -8.30
C LYS A 145 1.39 -1.54 -8.91
N ARG A 146 0.32 -1.78 -8.15
CA ARG A 146 -1.06 -1.61 -8.65
C ARG A 146 -1.39 -0.16 -8.96
N ILE A 147 -0.84 0.78 -8.19
CA ILE A 147 -1.01 2.22 -8.42
C ILE A 147 -0.31 2.63 -9.71
N LEU A 148 0.96 2.26 -9.89
CA LEU A 148 1.73 2.54 -11.11
C LEU A 148 1.07 1.95 -12.36
N GLN A 149 0.59 0.71 -12.28
CA GLN A 149 -0.19 0.09 -13.36
C GLN A 149 -1.46 0.89 -13.69
N GLY A 150 -2.17 1.35 -12.67
CA GLY A 150 -3.37 2.17 -12.82
C GLY A 150 -3.08 3.52 -13.48
N ILE A 151 -2.00 4.19 -13.07
CA ILE A 151 -1.57 5.48 -13.63
C ILE A 151 -1.15 5.32 -15.10
N TRP A 152 -0.32 4.33 -15.42
CA TRP A 152 0.11 4.09 -16.81
C TRP A 152 -1.05 3.71 -17.72
N ALA A 153 -1.97 2.87 -17.25
CA ALA A 153 -3.17 2.53 -18.00
C ALA A 153 -4.07 3.75 -18.23
N LEU A 154 -4.15 4.67 -17.26
CA LEU A 154 -4.92 5.91 -17.38
C LEU A 154 -4.36 6.80 -18.49
N PHE A 155 -3.04 6.97 -18.55
CA PHE A 155 -2.38 7.72 -19.63
C PHE A 155 -2.47 7.04 -20.99
N ALA A 156 -2.50 5.70 -21.02
CA ALA A 156 -2.72 4.93 -22.25
C ALA A 156 -4.20 4.90 -22.69
N GLY A 157 -5.13 5.49 -21.93
CA GLY A 157 -6.57 5.43 -22.21
C GLY A 157 -7.15 4.01 -22.15
N CYS A 158 -6.47 3.10 -21.44
CA CYS A 158 -6.78 1.68 -21.39
C CYS A 158 -7.24 1.24 -20.00
N VAL A 159 -7.92 0.10 -19.95
CA VAL A 159 -8.33 -0.52 -18.69
C VAL A 159 -7.10 -0.96 -17.86
N PRO A 160 -7.08 -0.78 -16.52
CA PRO A 160 -5.91 -1.12 -15.68
C PRO A 160 -5.48 -2.59 -15.67
N THR A 161 -6.35 -3.53 -16.07
CA THR A 161 -6.00 -4.95 -16.23
C THR A 161 -5.39 -5.28 -17.60
N GLY A 162 -5.62 -4.41 -18.58
CA GLY A 162 -5.24 -4.55 -19.98
C GLY A 162 -3.74 -4.43 -20.31
N PRO A 163 -2.86 -3.79 -19.50
CA PRO A 163 -1.45 -3.74 -19.84
C PRO A 163 -0.84 -5.15 -19.91
N GLY A 164 -0.05 -5.40 -20.96
CA GLY A 164 0.61 -6.67 -21.18
C GLY A 164 1.55 -7.07 -20.04
N ARG A 165 1.95 -8.35 -20.00
CA ARG A 165 2.81 -8.93 -18.95
C ARG A 165 4.08 -8.09 -18.71
N GLY A 166 4.66 -7.51 -19.78
CA GLY A 166 5.81 -6.61 -19.70
C GLY A 166 5.57 -5.36 -18.85
N VAL A 167 4.44 -4.67 -19.02
CA VAL A 167 4.10 -3.48 -18.21
C VAL A 167 3.87 -3.87 -16.74
N LYS A 168 3.33 -5.06 -16.49
CA LYS A 168 3.15 -5.57 -15.12
C LYS A 168 4.48 -5.87 -14.43
N CYS A 169 5.45 -6.41 -15.16
CA CYS A 169 6.82 -6.62 -14.69
C CYS A 169 7.54 -5.28 -14.50
N LEU A 170 7.41 -4.34 -15.43
CA LEU A 170 8.01 -3.01 -15.30
C LEU A 170 7.48 -2.27 -14.06
N ALA A 171 6.18 -2.31 -13.82
CA ALA A 171 5.58 -1.68 -12.63
C ALA A 171 6.09 -2.31 -11.33
N LEU A 172 6.40 -3.61 -11.35
CA LEU A 172 7.00 -4.30 -10.21
C LEU A 172 8.44 -3.82 -9.99
N VAL A 173 9.25 -3.77 -11.05
CA VAL A 173 10.64 -3.30 -10.98
C VAL A 173 10.70 -1.85 -10.48
N VAL A 174 9.83 -0.98 -11.01
CA VAL A 174 9.75 0.42 -10.55
C VAL A 174 9.30 0.50 -9.10
N ALA A 175 8.32 -0.32 -8.66
CA ALA A 175 7.90 -0.34 -7.26
C ALA A 175 9.05 -0.75 -6.33
N PHE A 176 9.85 -1.76 -6.71
CA PHE A 176 11.06 -2.14 -5.97
C PHE A 176 12.11 -1.02 -5.96
N ALA A 177 12.35 -0.38 -7.11
CA ALA A 177 13.32 0.71 -7.20
C ALA A 177 12.93 1.92 -6.35
N VAL A 178 11.64 2.29 -6.32
CA VAL A 178 11.14 3.41 -5.54
C VAL A 178 11.22 3.12 -4.04
N GLN A 179 10.75 1.95 -3.60
CA GLN A 179 10.80 1.59 -2.16
C GLN A 179 12.24 1.32 -1.70
N GLY A 180 13.04 0.65 -2.52
CA GLY A 180 14.46 0.39 -2.25
C GLY A 180 15.30 1.66 -2.25
N GLY A 181 14.99 2.63 -3.13
CA GLY A 181 15.64 3.94 -3.14
C GLY A 181 15.35 4.76 -1.88
N ILE A 182 14.11 4.73 -1.39
CA ILE A 182 13.73 5.38 -0.12
C ILE A 182 14.45 4.70 1.05
N LEU A 183 14.47 3.36 1.09
CA LEU A 183 15.21 2.63 2.12
C LEU A 183 16.70 3.00 2.10
N ALA A 184 17.34 3.03 0.92
CA ALA A 184 18.75 3.39 0.78
C ALA A 184 19.03 4.84 1.18
N PHE A 185 18.12 5.76 0.90
CA PHE A 185 18.21 7.15 1.34
C PHE A 185 18.16 7.25 2.86
N ILE A 186 17.19 6.58 3.51
CA ILE A 186 17.04 6.59 4.98
C ILE A 186 18.24 5.94 5.67
N LEU A 187 18.80 4.86 5.11
CA LEU A 187 19.99 4.21 5.67
C LEU A 187 21.29 4.98 5.41
N GLY A 188 21.31 5.88 4.43
CA GLY A 188 22.49 6.67 4.05
C GLY A 188 22.58 8.04 4.74
N THR A 189 21.55 8.46 5.46
CA THR A 189 21.48 9.69 6.27
C THR A 189 21.67 9.40 7.74
#